data_AF-A0A2V8FKU8-F1
#
_entry.id   AF-A0A2V8FKU8-F1
#
_cell.length_a   1.000
_cell.length_b   1.000
_cell.length_c   1.000
_cell.angle_alpha   90.00
_cell.angle_beta   90.00
_cell.angle_gamma   90.00
#
_symmetry.space_group_name_H-M   'P 1'
#
loop_
_entity.id
_entity.type
_entity.pdbx_description
1 polymer ?
#
loop_
_entity_poly.entity_id
_entity_poly.type
_entity_poly.pdbx_seq_one_letter_code
_entity_poly.pdbx_strand_id
1 'polypeptide(L)'
;AVLQPNRTVGPQRTPSEIRRADASFHTTSCSVKTDGASLMVTFPGLSMGIFAGDLQFTVYKGTNLLRMDAAAKTGEQWVAYKYDAGLKGFSTDFTPRVTWRDTGGHPQHHQFGGVVNNTLARVKAQNRLIVAEADGGALAAFAPPHTFFFTREKDTNLGYVWYRKDAEGRFGVGIGMPEREEDPQYVQNFALYNAPPGTVQRMGVYFYASPDGGVPARQAVLAFTHGDTFKPLPGYKTFVNHFHLDFTGRQRASGSLDTPFQDLAAMRSLGLNVIGLSDFHFELHANDAGPLRLSDQKDYFEATRRASDKDFLVVPWEEPSAYFGGHYNIVWPKDVYWTKVRQPGQPFVEEVPGYGKVYHTGSAADVQAMMDAEGAYWYHAHPRTKSTTGYPDLIWDKPYVKNDRYLGVAFKPGMGQDNSEVRMCDWRCFDAIDTMNNMYAGLGVKPKYVIADIDTYRKGPEDDLYANFPVNYLKIDKTPGPDDDYSPILKSLRDGNFFATTGEILIRNYSVAGTGNQRTITADVDWTFPLSFVEVVWSDGKKVDRQVISATESAPFGTKHFAIPFDATGKAWVRFAVWDSAGDGAFVQPVWVSPPKTNPTAGSR
;
A
#
# COMPACT_ATOMS: atom_id res chain seq x y z
N ALA A 1 -16.19 30.35 -8.48
CA ALA A 1 -14.73 30.18 -8.62
C ALA A 1 -14.30 29.21 -7.54
N VAL A 2 -13.94 27.97 -7.91
CA VAL A 2 -13.51 26.96 -6.94
C VAL A 2 -12.11 27.37 -6.49
N LEU A 3 -11.99 27.79 -5.23
CA LEU A 3 -10.71 27.94 -4.56
C LEU A 3 -10.05 26.56 -4.54
N GLN A 4 -9.11 26.31 -5.45
CA GLN A 4 -8.18 25.20 -5.27
C GLN A 4 -7.32 25.55 -4.06
N PRO A 5 -7.38 24.79 -2.94
CA PRO A 5 -6.43 24.97 -1.88
C PRO A 5 -5.06 24.69 -2.48
N ASN A 6 -4.14 25.65 -2.33
CA ASN A 6 -2.79 25.55 -2.82
C ASN A 6 -2.06 24.46 -2.02
N ARG A 7 -2.21 23.19 -2.42
CA ARG A 7 -1.56 22.01 -1.80
C ARG A 7 -0.05 21.98 -2.06
N THR A 8 0.46 22.89 -2.89
CA THR A 8 1.88 23.02 -3.21
C THR A 8 2.58 23.97 -2.26
N VAL A 9 3.54 23.44 -1.48
CA VAL A 9 4.55 24.27 -0.82
C VAL A 9 5.63 24.61 -1.84
N GLY A 10 5.74 25.87 -2.22
CA GLY A 10 6.75 26.37 -3.16
C GLY A 10 6.23 26.76 -4.55
N PRO A 11 7.08 27.37 -5.40
CA PRO A 11 6.71 27.76 -6.76
C PRO A 11 6.46 26.53 -7.65
N GLN A 12 5.63 26.69 -8.69
CA GLN A 12 5.49 25.68 -9.72
C GLN A 12 6.84 25.39 -10.39
N ARG A 13 7.08 24.12 -10.74
CA ARG A 13 8.25 23.73 -11.52
C ARG A 13 8.18 24.37 -12.90
N THR A 14 9.29 24.96 -13.32
CA THR A 14 9.49 25.53 -14.64
C THR A 14 9.79 24.44 -15.67
N PRO A 15 9.50 24.65 -16.97
CA PRO A 15 9.88 23.70 -18.02
C PRO A 15 11.37 23.37 -18.04
N SER A 16 12.24 24.31 -17.66
CA SER A 16 13.68 24.12 -17.54
C SER A 16 14.11 23.15 -16.43
N GLU A 17 13.26 22.89 -15.44
CA GLU A 17 13.52 21.89 -14.39
C GLU A 17 13.20 20.46 -14.85
N ILE A 18 12.46 20.29 -15.95
CA ILE A 18 12.06 18.97 -16.46
C ILE A 18 13.07 18.49 -17.49
N ARG A 19 13.80 17.42 -17.15
CA ARG A 19 14.77 16.79 -18.04
C ARG A 19 14.23 15.45 -18.55
N ARG A 20 14.39 15.20 -19.85
CA ARG A 20 14.06 13.92 -20.50
C ARG A 20 15.34 13.35 -21.08
N ALA A 21 15.53 12.05 -20.91
CA ALA A 21 16.67 11.34 -21.47
C ALA A 21 16.27 9.91 -21.82
N ASP A 22 16.78 9.44 -22.96
CA ASP A 22 16.77 8.03 -23.29
C ASP A 22 18.01 7.35 -22.69
N ALA A 23 17.89 6.06 -22.40
CA ALA A 23 19.01 5.28 -21.94
C ALA A 23 20.07 5.10 -23.05
N SER A 24 21.33 5.30 -22.68
CA SER A 24 22.50 4.98 -23.49
C SER A 24 23.41 4.04 -22.73
N PHE A 25 24.06 3.11 -23.44
CA PHE A 25 24.93 2.10 -22.84
C PHE A 25 26.21 2.03 -23.65
N HIS A 26 27.35 2.18 -22.99
CA HIS A 26 28.65 1.90 -23.58
C HIS A 26 29.34 0.83 -22.75
N THR A 27 29.25 -0.40 -23.22
CA THR A 27 29.71 -1.58 -22.49
C THR A 27 30.59 -2.45 -23.38
N THR A 28 31.72 -2.90 -22.87
CA THR A 28 32.68 -3.78 -23.57
C THR A 28 32.78 -5.16 -22.93
N SER A 29 32.12 -5.36 -21.78
CA SER A 29 32.07 -6.61 -21.03
C SER A 29 30.82 -6.65 -20.15
N CYS A 30 30.45 -7.83 -19.68
CA CYS A 30 29.41 -8.00 -18.67
C CYS A 30 29.94 -8.86 -17.51
N SER A 31 29.33 -8.73 -16.34
CA SER A 31 29.53 -9.67 -15.23
C SER A 31 28.30 -10.55 -15.05
N VAL A 32 28.51 -11.77 -14.60
CA VAL A 32 27.45 -12.73 -14.30
C VAL A 32 27.59 -13.16 -12.86
N LYS A 33 26.51 -13.04 -12.09
CA LYS A 33 26.44 -13.45 -10.68
C LYS A 33 25.28 -14.43 -10.52
N THR A 34 25.56 -15.57 -9.90
CA THR A 34 24.52 -16.43 -9.34
C THR A 34 24.26 -16.01 -7.89
N ASP A 35 22.99 -15.82 -7.53
CA ASP A 35 22.55 -15.55 -6.16
C ASP A 35 21.35 -16.46 -5.84
N GLY A 36 21.64 -17.54 -5.14
CA GLY A 36 20.72 -18.64 -4.93
C GLY A 36 20.08 -19.17 -6.20
N ALA A 37 18.75 -19.07 -6.29
CA ALA A 37 17.95 -19.50 -7.42
C ALA A 37 17.85 -18.45 -8.54
N SER A 38 18.64 -17.39 -8.50
CA SER A 38 18.67 -16.34 -9.54
C SER A 38 20.03 -16.22 -10.22
N LEU A 39 20.02 -15.84 -11.50
CA LEU A 39 21.20 -15.47 -12.27
C LEU A 39 21.04 -14.03 -12.76
N MET A 40 21.98 -13.17 -12.39
CA MET A 40 22.02 -11.76 -12.76
C MET A 40 23.16 -11.51 -13.74
N VAL A 41 22.85 -10.90 -14.87
CA VAL A 41 23.82 -10.41 -15.86
C VAL A 41 23.83 -8.89 -15.81
N THR A 42 24.99 -8.31 -15.52
CA THR A 42 25.16 -6.86 -15.34
C THR A 42 26.04 -6.28 -16.44
N PHE A 43 25.51 -5.27 -17.13
CA PHE A 43 26.21 -4.48 -18.14
C PHE A 43 26.47 -3.07 -17.58
N PRO A 44 27.73 -2.70 -17.29
CA PRO A 44 28.05 -1.37 -16.82
C PRO A 44 27.97 -0.33 -17.94
N GLY A 45 27.98 0.94 -17.55
CA GLY A 45 28.05 2.06 -18.49
C GLY A 45 26.69 2.57 -18.96
N LEU A 46 25.64 2.34 -18.17
CA LEU A 46 24.33 2.95 -18.37
C LEU A 46 24.39 4.44 -18.00
N SER A 47 23.88 5.28 -18.90
CA SER A 47 23.60 6.71 -18.65
C SER A 47 22.17 7.06 -19.09
N MET A 48 21.42 7.74 -18.21
CA MET A 48 20.06 8.23 -18.44
C MET A 48 19.91 9.64 -17.86
N GLY A 49 20.32 10.65 -18.61
CA GLY A 49 20.26 12.04 -18.16
C GLY A 49 21.17 12.26 -16.95
N ILE A 50 20.58 12.52 -15.78
CA ILE A 50 21.31 12.75 -14.51
C ILE A 50 21.64 11.46 -13.75
N PHE A 51 21.21 10.31 -14.28
CA PHE A 51 21.45 9.00 -13.70
C PHE A 51 22.57 8.27 -14.42
N ALA A 52 23.44 7.60 -13.67
CA ALA A 52 24.46 6.70 -14.20
C ALA A 52 24.53 5.42 -13.37
N GLY A 53 24.83 4.29 -14.01
CA GLY A 53 24.93 2.99 -13.34
C GLY A 53 25.01 1.83 -14.31
N ASP A 54 24.19 0.80 -14.05
CA ASP A 54 24.24 -0.47 -14.77
C ASP A 54 22.86 -0.87 -15.34
N LEU A 55 22.89 -1.64 -16.42
CA LEU A 55 21.74 -2.43 -16.88
C LEU A 55 21.85 -3.84 -16.32
N GLN A 56 20.82 -4.32 -15.65
CA GLN A 56 20.80 -5.65 -15.05
C GLN A 56 19.66 -6.47 -15.65
N PHE A 57 19.97 -7.73 -16.00
CA PHE A 57 18.99 -8.74 -16.36
C PHE A 57 19.03 -9.85 -15.31
N THR A 58 17.90 -10.15 -14.68
CA THR A 58 17.79 -11.22 -13.69
C THR A 58 16.82 -12.27 -14.18
N VAL A 59 17.27 -13.52 -14.27
CA VAL A 59 16.42 -14.69 -14.53
C VAL A 59 16.32 -15.56 -13.28
N TYR A 60 15.18 -16.20 -13.11
CA TYR A 60 14.87 -16.97 -11.91
C TYR A 60 14.65 -18.45 -12.26
N LYS A 61 15.29 -19.33 -11.50
CA LYS A 61 15.19 -20.78 -11.68
C LYS A 61 13.74 -21.24 -11.45
N GLY A 62 13.24 -22.11 -12.33
CA GLY A 62 11.91 -22.70 -12.24
C GLY A 62 10.78 -21.83 -12.81
N THR A 63 11.10 -20.73 -13.50
CA THR A 63 10.13 -19.88 -14.18
C THR A 63 10.73 -19.25 -15.43
N ASN A 64 9.87 -18.78 -16.35
CA ASN A 64 10.28 -17.99 -17.50
C ASN A 64 10.23 -16.48 -17.24
N LEU A 65 10.20 -16.10 -15.95
CA LEU A 65 10.24 -14.72 -15.50
C LEU A 65 11.65 -14.14 -15.71
N LEU A 66 11.69 -12.96 -16.33
CA LEU A 66 12.89 -12.14 -16.52
C LEU A 66 12.61 -10.75 -15.96
N ARG A 67 13.54 -10.22 -15.17
CA ARG A 67 13.52 -8.82 -14.71
C ARG A 67 14.63 -8.05 -15.42
N MET A 68 14.32 -6.85 -15.88
CA MET A 68 15.31 -5.89 -16.37
C MET A 68 15.27 -4.65 -15.48
N ASP A 69 16.42 -4.23 -14.96
CA ASP A 69 16.57 -3.02 -14.15
C ASP A 69 17.59 -2.07 -14.77
N ALA A 70 17.20 -0.79 -14.87
CA ALA A 70 18.18 0.29 -14.81
C ALA A 70 18.53 0.53 -13.34
N ALA A 71 19.67 0.00 -12.89
CA ALA A 71 20.20 0.18 -11.55
C ALA A 71 21.14 1.38 -11.54
N ALA A 72 20.60 2.58 -11.29
CA ALA A 72 21.31 3.82 -11.49
C ALA A 72 21.15 4.80 -10.34
N LYS A 73 22.14 5.68 -10.17
CA LYS A 73 22.15 6.72 -9.12
C LYS A 73 22.38 8.09 -9.71
N THR A 74 21.97 9.12 -8.97
CA THR A 74 22.29 10.52 -9.26
C THR A 74 22.89 11.18 -8.03
N GLY A 75 23.76 12.17 -8.22
CA GLY A 75 24.30 13.00 -7.14
C GLY A 75 23.52 14.30 -6.92
N GLU A 76 22.55 14.62 -7.79
CA GLU A 76 21.75 15.84 -7.68
C GLU A 76 20.79 15.77 -6.48
N GLN A 77 20.60 16.91 -5.81
CA GLN A 77 19.66 17.02 -4.70
C GLN A 77 18.24 17.30 -5.20
N TRP A 78 17.24 16.91 -4.40
CA TRP A 78 15.82 17.22 -4.64
C TRP A 78 15.30 16.70 -5.99
N VAL A 79 15.77 15.51 -6.39
CA VAL A 79 15.34 14.85 -7.62
C VAL A 79 14.09 14.03 -7.35
N ALA A 80 13.10 14.22 -8.22
CA ALA A 80 12.00 13.30 -8.37
C ALA A 80 11.90 12.82 -9.82
N TYR A 81 11.49 11.57 -10.05
CA TYR A 81 11.52 10.99 -11.39
C TYR A 81 10.34 10.04 -11.67
N LYS A 82 10.13 9.78 -12.95
CA LYS A 82 9.34 8.67 -13.49
C LYS A 82 10.15 7.98 -14.59
N TYR A 83 9.78 6.78 -14.96
CA TYR A 83 10.48 6.06 -16.02
C TYR A 83 9.51 5.29 -16.93
N ASP A 84 9.99 5.07 -18.16
CA ASP A 84 9.44 4.12 -19.11
C ASP A 84 10.51 3.06 -19.36
N ALA A 85 10.11 1.79 -19.49
CA ALA A 85 11.03 0.68 -19.69
C ALA A 85 10.42 -0.34 -20.64
N GLY A 86 11.23 -0.95 -21.50
CA GLY A 86 10.75 -1.92 -22.48
C GLY A 86 11.84 -2.39 -23.43
N LEU A 87 11.42 -3.19 -24.40
CA LEU A 87 12.28 -3.70 -25.47
C LEU A 87 11.81 -3.14 -26.82
N LYS A 88 12.75 -2.98 -27.74
CA LYS A 88 12.50 -2.53 -29.12
C LYS A 88 13.22 -3.42 -30.12
N GLY A 89 12.81 -3.35 -31.38
CA GLY A 89 13.45 -4.10 -32.48
C GLY A 89 12.75 -5.40 -32.85
N PHE A 90 11.58 -5.68 -32.28
CA PHE A 90 10.74 -6.80 -32.68
C PHE A 90 10.37 -6.70 -34.16
N SER A 91 10.29 -7.83 -34.85
CA SER A 91 9.85 -7.92 -36.24
C SER A 91 8.38 -8.31 -36.30
N THR A 92 7.59 -7.62 -37.13
CA THR A 92 6.18 -8.00 -37.36
C THR A 92 6.03 -9.29 -38.16
N ASP A 93 7.08 -9.77 -38.83
CA ASP A 93 7.03 -11.05 -39.55
C ASP A 93 7.00 -12.24 -38.57
N PHE A 94 7.74 -12.11 -37.46
CA PHE A 94 7.83 -13.16 -36.44
C PHE A 94 6.85 -12.93 -35.28
N THR A 95 6.56 -11.68 -34.96
CA THR A 95 5.71 -11.25 -33.84
C THR A 95 4.63 -10.31 -34.37
N PRO A 96 3.62 -10.83 -35.09
CA PRO A 96 2.72 -10.01 -35.92
C PRO A 96 1.76 -9.12 -35.14
N ARG A 97 1.63 -9.33 -33.82
CA ARG A 97 0.70 -8.54 -33.01
C ARG A 97 1.14 -8.38 -31.56
N VAL A 98 0.59 -7.33 -30.95
CA VAL A 98 0.46 -7.23 -29.49
C VAL A 98 -1.00 -7.41 -29.08
N THR A 99 -1.22 -7.97 -27.89
CA THR A 99 -2.55 -8.22 -27.31
C THR A 99 -2.62 -7.74 -25.86
N TRP A 100 -3.81 -7.34 -25.41
CA TRP A 100 -4.08 -6.95 -24.02
C TRP A 100 -5.57 -7.17 -23.69
N ARG A 101 -5.96 -6.92 -22.44
CA ARG A 101 -7.37 -6.79 -22.04
C ARG A 101 -7.66 -5.32 -21.78
N ASP A 102 -8.71 -4.76 -22.38
CA ASP A 102 -9.16 -3.42 -22.00
C ASP A 102 -9.68 -3.38 -20.55
N THR A 103 -10.03 -2.20 -20.06
CA THR A 103 -10.54 -2.01 -18.70
C THR A 103 -11.87 -2.74 -18.42
N GLY A 104 -12.60 -3.15 -19.47
CA GLY A 104 -13.77 -4.02 -19.35
C GLY A 104 -13.44 -5.52 -19.39
N GLY A 105 -12.16 -5.90 -19.53
CA GLY A 105 -11.71 -7.28 -19.63
C GLY A 105 -11.81 -7.90 -21.03
N HIS A 106 -12.20 -7.13 -22.06
CA HIS A 106 -12.34 -7.67 -23.42
C HIS A 106 -10.97 -7.78 -24.11
N PRO A 107 -10.75 -8.82 -24.93
CA PRO A 107 -9.50 -8.99 -25.66
C PRO A 107 -9.35 -7.92 -26.74
N GLN A 108 -8.17 -7.31 -26.77
CA GLN A 108 -7.78 -6.30 -27.74
C GLN A 108 -6.45 -6.70 -28.40
N HIS A 109 -6.20 -6.20 -29.60
CA HIS A 109 -4.96 -6.47 -30.33
C HIS A 109 -4.60 -5.34 -31.29
N HIS A 110 -3.32 -5.30 -31.70
CA HIS A 110 -2.81 -4.38 -32.73
C HIS A 110 -1.79 -5.09 -33.61
N GLN A 111 -1.96 -4.99 -34.95
CA GLN A 111 -1.15 -5.69 -35.97
C GLN A 111 -0.21 -4.78 -36.76
N PHE A 112 -0.02 -3.53 -36.31
CA PHE A 112 0.97 -2.60 -36.89
C PHE A 112 0.77 -2.22 -38.37
N GLY A 113 -0.46 -2.34 -38.90
CA GLY A 113 -0.81 -1.90 -40.25
C GLY A 113 -0.90 -0.38 -40.44
N GLY A 114 -0.85 0.40 -39.37
CA GLY A 114 -0.85 1.87 -39.41
C GLY A 114 0.53 2.49 -39.70
N VAL A 115 0.58 3.83 -39.67
CA VAL A 115 1.84 4.60 -39.81
C VAL A 115 2.74 4.43 -38.58
N VAL A 116 4.02 4.78 -38.74
CA VAL A 116 5.01 4.83 -37.65
C VAL A 116 4.53 5.76 -36.53
N ASN A 117 4.75 5.36 -35.28
CA ASN A 117 4.34 6.15 -34.12
C ASN A 117 5.43 7.16 -33.72
N ASN A 118 5.04 8.42 -33.50
CA ASN A 118 5.96 9.47 -33.04
C ASN A 118 6.17 9.46 -31.50
N THR A 119 5.31 8.75 -30.76
CA THR A 119 5.34 8.64 -29.29
C THR A 119 4.94 7.22 -28.89
N LEU A 120 5.09 6.86 -27.61
CA LEU A 120 4.60 5.57 -27.09
C LEU A 120 3.07 5.51 -27.19
N ALA A 121 2.52 4.48 -27.84
CA ALA A 121 1.08 4.22 -27.83
C ALA A 121 0.71 3.53 -26.50
N ARG A 122 0.32 4.35 -25.52
CA ARG A 122 -0.08 3.89 -24.19
C ARG A 122 -1.46 3.24 -24.24
N VAL A 123 -1.60 2.15 -23.50
CA VAL A 123 -2.79 1.30 -23.51
C VAL A 123 -3.30 1.15 -22.09
N LYS A 124 -4.57 1.52 -21.86
CA LYS A 124 -5.30 1.24 -20.62
C LYS A 124 -5.66 -0.23 -20.56
N ALA A 125 -4.69 -1.03 -20.15
CA ALA A 125 -4.82 -2.48 -20.06
C ALA A 125 -5.14 -2.89 -18.63
N GLN A 126 -6.16 -3.74 -18.46
CA GLN A 126 -6.41 -4.42 -17.20
C GLN A 126 -5.18 -5.25 -16.80
N ASN A 127 -4.85 -5.24 -15.51
CA ASN A 127 -3.69 -5.91 -14.91
C ASN A 127 -2.33 -5.39 -15.41
N ARG A 128 -2.29 -4.21 -16.05
CA ARG A 128 -1.07 -3.53 -16.55
C ARG A 128 -0.13 -4.46 -17.31
N LEU A 129 -0.72 -5.20 -18.26
CA LEU A 129 -0.05 -6.28 -18.98
C LEU A 129 -0.34 -6.18 -20.48
N ILE A 130 0.72 -6.26 -21.27
CA ILE A 130 0.67 -6.35 -22.73
C ILE A 130 1.51 -7.56 -23.18
N VAL A 131 1.06 -8.24 -24.23
CA VAL A 131 1.70 -9.46 -24.72
C VAL A 131 2.04 -9.31 -26.20
N ALA A 132 3.31 -9.38 -26.54
CA ALA A 132 3.76 -9.53 -27.92
C ALA A 132 3.67 -11.02 -28.30
N GLU A 133 2.89 -11.34 -29.32
CA GLU A 133 2.59 -12.72 -29.71
C GLU A 133 3.30 -13.07 -31.01
N ALA A 134 4.00 -14.19 -30.98
CA ALA A 134 4.77 -14.74 -32.08
C ALA A 134 4.17 -16.04 -32.62
N ASP A 135 4.63 -16.48 -33.79
CA ASP A 135 4.31 -17.81 -34.29
C ASP A 135 5.08 -18.86 -33.46
N GLY A 136 4.40 -19.53 -32.53
CA GLY A 136 4.99 -20.51 -31.62
C GLY A 136 5.51 -19.95 -30.28
N GLY A 137 5.01 -18.79 -29.82
CA GLY A 137 5.30 -18.30 -28.47
C GLY A 137 4.79 -16.88 -28.20
N ALA A 138 5.11 -16.36 -27.02
CA ALA A 138 4.75 -15.00 -26.64
C ALA A 138 5.73 -14.41 -25.62
N LEU A 139 5.81 -13.07 -25.60
CA LEU A 139 6.53 -12.31 -24.59
C LEU A 139 5.58 -11.31 -23.94
N ALA A 140 5.27 -11.54 -22.67
CA ALA A 140 4.54 -10.59 -21.85
C ALA A 140 5.49 -9.51 -21.31
N ALA A 141 5.02 -8.27 -21.22
CA ALA A 141 5.68 -7.17 -20.51
C ALA A 141 4.71 -6.61 -19.45
N PHE A 142 5.18 -6.47 -18.22
CA PHE A 142 4.38 -5.98 -17.09
C PHE A 142 5.24 -5.33 -16.02
N ALA A 143 4.59 -4.52 -15.19
CA ALA A 143 5.24 -3.75 -14.14
C ALA A 143 5.44 -4.57 -12.87
N PRO A 144 6.48 -4.28 -12.06
CA PRO A 144 6.49 -4.70 -10.65
C PRO A 144 5.16 -4.34 -9.97
N PRO A 145 4.48 -5.30 -9.29
CA PRO A 145 3.07 -5.12 -8.91
C PRO A 145 2.81 -3.92 -7.98
N HIS A 146 3.72 -3.65 -7.03
CA HIS A 146 3.52 -2.58 -6.04
C HIS A 146 4.65 -1.54 -6.02
N THR A 147 5.85 -1.86 -6.50
CA THR A 147 6.99 -0.92 -6.56
C THR A 147 7.05 -0.09 -7.84
N PHE A 148 6.16 -0.36 -8.81
CA PHE A 148 5.96 0.52 -9.97
C PHE A 148 4.90 1.60 -9.74
N PHE A 149 4.06 1.45 -8.71
CA PHE A 149 2.89 2.29 -8.52
C PHE A 149 3.03 3.10 -7.26
N PHE A 150 3.08 4.41 -7.45
CA PHE A 150 2.87 5.37 -6.39
C PHE A 150 1.44 5.88 -6.46
N THR A 151 0.90 6.13 -5.28
CA THR A 151 -0.47 6.55 -5.09
C THR A 151 -0.60 7.99 -5.52
N ARG A 152 -1.26 8.13 -6.65
CA ARG A 152 -2.20 9.22 -6.87
C ARG A 152 -3.35 8.96 -5.91
N GLU A 153 -3.90 9.97 -5.27
CA GLU A 153 -5.09 9.76 -4.41
C GLU A 153 -6.30 9.21 -5.22
N LYS A 154 -6.14 8.94 -6.53
CA LYS A 154 -7.04 8.21 -7.41
C LYS A 154 -6.28 7.13 -8.20
N ASP A 155 -6.69 5.85 -8.11
CA ASP A 155 -5.97 4.71 -8.69
C ASP A 155 -6.28 4.50 -10.20
N THR A 156 -6.49 5.59 -10.95
CA THR A 156 -6.93 5.53 -12.35
C THR A 156 -5.95 4.74 -13.22
N ASN A 157 -6.49 3.88 -14.09
CA ASN A 157 -5.70 3.29 -15.17
C ASN A 157 -5.37 4.34 -16.25
N LEU A 158 -4.14 4.85 -16.23
CA LEU A 158 -3.64 5.88 -17.16
C LEU A 158 -2.79 5.32 -18.30
N GLY A 159 -2.87 4.02 -18.55
CA GLY A 159 -2.12 3.37 -19.62
C GLY A 159 -0.67 3.10 -19.27
N TYR A 160 -0.47 2.11 -18.39
CA TYR A 160 0.83 1.73 -17.84
C TYR A 160 1.64 0.76 -18.69
N VAL A 161 1.07 0.29 -19.79
CA VAL A 161 1.77 -0.49 -20.82
C VAL A 161 1.67 0.23 -22.15
N TRP A 162 2.63 -0.04 -23.03
CA TRP A 162 2.68 0.60 -24.35
C TRP A 162 3.20 -0.35 -25.42
N TYR A 163 2.81 -0.07 -26.65
CA TYR A 163 3.52 -0.52 -27.85
C TYR A 163 3.96 0.71 -28.66
N ARG A 164 4.88 0.53 -29.61
CA ARG A 164 5.26 1.58 -30.56
C ARG A 164 5.74 0.96 -31.86
N LYS A 165 5.07 1.24 -32.98
CA LYS A 165 5.61 0.96 -34.33
C LYS A 165 6.78 1.92 -34.56
N ASP A 166 8.00 1.39 -34.54
CA ASP A 166 9.24 2.15 -34.64
C ASP A 166 9.63 2.43 -36.10
N ALA A 167 9.34 1.48 -36.99
CA ALA A 167 9.56 1.57 -38.43
C ALA A 167 8.65 0.58 -39.17
N GLU A 168 8.73 0.55 -40.49
CA GLU A 168 8.09 -0.52 -41.25
C GLU A 168 8.67 -1.89 -40.83
N GLY A 169 7.80 -2.83 -40.52
CA GLY A 169 8.18 -4.15 -40.03
C GLY A 169 8.76 -4.19 -38.60
N ARG A 170 8.84 -3.07 -37.86
CA ARG A 170 9.51 -3.00 -36.55
C ARG A 170 8.69 -2.32 -35.46
N PHE A 171 8.75 -2.88 -34.25
CA PHE A 171 8.08 -2.28 -33.09
C PHE A 171 8.82 -2.51 -31.77
N GLY A 172 8.35 -1.82 -30.72
CA GLY A 172 8.71 -2.03 -29.33
C GLY A 172 7.48 -2.18 -28.43
N VAL A 173 7.71 -2.72 -27.23
CA VAL A 173 6.70 -2.97 -26.20
C VAL A 173 7.30 -2.80 -24.80
N GLY A 174 6.50 -2.35 -23.84
CA GLY A 174 6.97 -2.20 -22.46
C GLY A 174 5.95 -1.63 -21.50
N ILE A 175 6.46 -1.15 -20.37
CA ILE A 175 5.73 -0.44 -19.32
C ILE A 175 6.12 1.02 -19.31
N GLY A 176 5.24 1.88 -18.79
CA GLY A 176 5.62 3.25 -18.62
C GLY A 176 4.67 4.06 -17.77
N MET A 177 5.14 5.21 -17.32
CA MET A 177 4.37 6.14 -16.53
C MET A 177 3.85 7.30 -17.39
N PRO A 178 2.55 7.63 -17.31
CA PRO A 178 2.00 8.77 -18.02
C PRO A 178 2.65 10.10 -17.56
N GLU A 179 2.34 11.19 -18.25
CA GLU A 179 2.91 12.51 -17.96
C GLU A 179 2.14 13.32 -16.91
N ARG A 180 0.87 12.95 -16.70
CA ARG A 180 -0.07 13.66 -15.82
C ARG A 180 -1.25 12.76 -15.48
N GLU A 181 -2.01 13.19 -14.48
CA GLU A 181 -3.36 12.69 -14.23
C GLU A 181 -4.32 13.15 -15.34
N GLU A 182 -5.31 12.34 -15.66
CA GLU A 182 -6.35 12.68 -16.64
C GLU A 182 -7.50 13.47 -16.02
N ASP A 183 -7.85 13.14 -14.78
CA ASP A 183 -8.88 13.85 -14.04
C ASP A 183 -8.37 15.25 -13.62
N PRO A 184 -8.95 16.35 -14.14
CA PRO A 184 -8.53 17.71 -13.82
C PRO A 184 -8.56 18.01 -12.31
N GLN A 185 -9.41 17.34 -11.54
CA GLN A 185 -9.51 17.53 -10.10
C GLN A 185 -8.26 17.06 -9.35
N TYR A 186 -7.55 16.07 -9.88
CA TYR A 186 -6.47 15.37 -9.20
C TYR A 186 -5.09 15.58 -9.85
N VAL A 187 -4.95 16.56 -10.75
CA VAL A 187 -3.67 16.86 -11.44
C VAL A 187 -2.52 17.14 -10.47
N GLN A 188 -2.80 17.78 -9.33
CA GLN A 188 -1.79 18.07 -8.30
C GLN A 188 -1.36 16.84 -7.48
N ASN A 189 -2.08 15.73 -7.60
CA ASN A 189 -1.81 14.48 -6.88
C ASN A 189 -0.92 13.52 -7.69
N PHE A 190 -0.44 13.94 -8.87
CA PHE A 190 0.45 13.13 -9.68
C PHE A 190 1.84 13.08 -9.04
N ALA A 191 2.11 12.02 -8.27
CA ALA A 191 3.39 11.84 -7.59
C ALA A 191 4.52 11.38 -8.54
N LEU A 192 5.74 11.41 -8.04
CA LEU A 192 6.96 10.92 -8.68
C LEU A 192 7.78 10.17 -7.62
N TYR A 193 8.70 9.32 -8.04
CA TYR A 193 9.64 8.68 -7.12
C TYR A 193 10.63 9.70 -6.57
N ASN A 194 10.98 9.58 -5.29
CA ASN A 194 12.12 10.27 -4.73
C ASN A 194 13.42 9.58 -5.18
N ALA A 195 14.46 10.36 -5.48
CA ALA A 195 15.81 9.85 -5.71
C ALA A 195 16.82 10.54 -4.80
N PRO A 196 16.99 10.08 -3.54
CA PRO A 196 17.98 10.67 -2.64
C PRO A 196 19.40 10.55 -3.22
N PRO A 197 20.25 11.57 -3.07
CA PRO A 197 21.59 11.59 -3.67
C PRO A 197 22.42 10.36 -3.31
N GLY A 198 23.07 9.77 -4.30
CA GLY A 198 23.97 8.63 -4.15
C GLY A 198 23.30 7.28 -3.94
N THR A 199 21.96 7.23 -3.82
CA THR A 199 21.21 5.98 -3.70
C THR A 199 21.00 5.32 -5.07
N VAL A 200 21.03 3.99 -5.11
CA VAL A 200 20.79 3.23 -6.34
C VAL A 200 19.29 3.02 -6.50
N GLN A 201 18.71 3.72 -7.45
CA GLN A 201 17.33 3.57 -7.86
C GLN A 201 17.21 2.36 -8.77
N ARG A 202 16.30 1.42 -8.44
CA ARG A 202 16.03 0.22 -9.25
C ARG A 202 14.78 0.43 -10.11
N MET A 203 14.98 0.84 -11.36
CA MET A 203 13.90 1.09 -12.33
C MET A 203 13.61 -0.20 -13.11
N GLY A 204 12.69 -1.01 -12.58
CA GLY A 204 12.45 -2.38 -13.02
C GLY A 204 11.27 -2.55 -13.98
N VAL A 205 11.41 -3.48 -14.93
CA VAL A 205 10.33 -4.05 -15.75
C VAL A 205 10.44 -5.56 -15.78
N TYR A 206 9.31 -6.26 -15.77
CA TYR A 206 9.26 -7.70 -15.92
C TYR A 206 8.85 -8.11 -17.34
N PHE A 207 9.45 -9.20 -17.78
CA PHE A 207 9.04 -9.96 -18.95
C PHE A 207 8.76 -11.41 -18.57
N TYR A 208 7.82 -12.02 -19.27
CA TYR A 208 7.59 -13.46 -19.16
C TYR A 208 7.58 -14.08 -20.55
N ALA A 209 8.55 -14.94 -20.83
CA ALA A 209 8.64 -15.65 -22.09
C ALA A 209 7.79 -16.94 -22.03
N SER A 210 6.93 -17.17 -23.01
CA SER A 210 6.09 -18.35 -23.06
C SER A 210 6.31 -19.10 -24.38
N PRO A 211 6.43 -20.44 -24.34
CA PRO A 211 6.37 -21.25 -25.55
C PRO A 211 4.94 -21.34 -26.13
N ASP A 212 3.94 -20.84 -25.39
CA ASP A 212 2.54 -20.83 -25.77
C ASP A 212 2.12 -19.45 -26.32
N GLY A 213 0.92 -19.38 -26.89
CA GLY A 213 0.35 -18.14 -27.41
C GLY A 213 0.00 -17.10 -26.34
N GLY A 214 -0.58 -15.97 -26.78
CA GLY A 214 -0.75 -14.79 -25.93
C GLY A 214 -1.62 -14.99 -24.68
N VAL A 215 -2.69 -15.80 -24.77
CA VAL A 215 -3.61 -16.04 -23.63
C VAL A 215 -2.95 -16.86 -22.51
N PRO A 216 -2.34 -18.04 -22.78
CA PRO A 216 -1.57 -18.76 -21.76
C PRO A 216 -0.45 -17.93 -21.13
N ALA A 217 0.32 -17.18 -21.93
CA ALA A 217 1.36 -16.28 -21.42
C ALA A 217 0.80 -15.26 -20.43
N ARG A 218 -0.35 -14.68 -20.76
CA ARG A 218 -1.08 -13.75 -19.89
C ARG A 218 -1.51 -14.40 -18.57
N GLN A 219 -2.02 -15.63 -18.60
CA GLN A 219 -2.44 -16.35 -17.40
C GLN A 219 -1.25 -16.71 -16.50
N ALA A 220 -0.11 -17.08 -17.10
CA ALA A 220 1.11 -17.34 -16.36
C ALA A 220 1.62 -16.10 -15.60
N VAL A 221 1.51 -14.90 -16.21
CA VAL A 221 1.80 -13.64 -15.51
C VAL A 221 0.82 -13.38 -14.38
N LEU A 222 -0.49 -13.52 -14.62
CA LEU A 222 -1.50 -13.29 -13.59
C LEU A 222 -1.36 -14.19 -12.37
N ALA A 223 -0.80 -15.40 -12.52
CA ALA A 223 -0.56 -16.28 -11.39
C ALA A 223 0.30 -15.60 -10.30
N PHE A 224 1.23 -14.71 -10.69
CA PHE A 224 2.12 -14.01 -9.77
C PHE A 224 1.40 -13.01 -8.84
N THR A 225 0.29 -12.41 -9.26
CA THR A 225 -0.50 -11.49 -8.44
C THR A 225 -1.83 -12.10 -8.01
N HIS A 226 -1.96 -13.43 -8.11
CA HIS A 226 -3.22 -14.12 -7.86
C HIS A 226 -4.41 -13.60 -8.70
N GLY A 227 -4.13 -13.12 -9.91
CA GLY A 227 -5.10 -12.47 -10.77
C GLY A 227 -5.52 -11.08 -10.30
N ASP A 228 -4.63 -10.38 -9.59
CA ASP A 228 -4.88 -9.13 -8.89
C ASP A 228 -6.01 -9.26 -7.85
N THR A 229 -5.97 -10.33 -7.05
CA THR A 229 -6.93 -10.58 -5.97
C THR A 229 -6.26 -11.06 -4.69
N PHE A 230 -6.77 -10.63 -3.55
CA PHE A 230 -6.34 -11.10 -2.24
C PHE A 230 -6.95 -12.47 -1.95
N LYS A 231 -6.09 -13.46 -1.67
CA LYS A 231 -6.51 -14.85 -1.43
C LYS A 231 -7.23 -14.98 -0.09
N PRO A 232 -8.41 -15.61 -0.04
CA PRO A 232 -9.00 -16.03 1.22
C PRO A 232 -8.04 -16.93 2.01
N LEU A 233 -7.90 -16.67 3.30
CA LEU A 233 -7.03 -17.45 4.19
C LEU A 233 -7.84 -17.94 5.40
N PRO A 234 -7.85 -19.26 5.71
CA PRO A 234 -8.62 -19.78 6.84
C PRO A 234 -8.23 -19.14 8.17
N GLY A 235 -9.22 -18.73 8.96
CA GLY A 235 -9.02 -18.02 10.23
C GLY A 235 -8.68 -16.54 10.09
N TYR A 236 -8.74 -16.00 8.86
CA TYR A 236 -8.48 -14.60 8.57
C TYR A 236 -9.57 -13.96 7.72
N LYS A 237 -9.72 -12.64 7.87
CA LYS A 237 -10.53 -11.77 7.00
C LYS A 237 -9.70 -10.59 6.52
N THR A 238 -9.86 -10.24 5.25
CA THR A 238 -9.14 -9.12 4.62
C THR A 238 -9.78 -7.79 4.98
N PHE A 239 -8.94 -6.81 5.31
CA PHE A 239 -9.36 -5.51 5.79
C PHE A 239 -8.49 -4.40 5.22
N VAL A 240 -9.14 -3.37 4.67
CA VAL A 240 -8.50 -2.12 4.23
C VAL A 240 -9.34 -0.94 4.70
N ASN A 241 -8.71 0.07 5.28
CA ASN A 241 -9.37 1.30 5.70
C ASN A 241 -8.99 2.48 4.79
N HIS A 242 -9.72 3.58 4.98
CA HIS A 242 -9.38 4.94 4.56
C HIS A 242 -9.80 5.27 3.12
N PHE A 243 -11.06 4.96 2.81
CA PHE A 243 -11.67 5.32 1.53
C PHE A 243 -12.48 6.61 1.62
N HIS A 244 -12.22 7.51 0.67
CA HIS A 244 -12.87 8.80 0.48
C HIS A 244 -13.75 8.74 -0.78
N LEU A 245 -14.86 8.02 -0.72
CA LEU A 245 -15.75 7.74 -1.86
C LEU A 245 -16.82 8.82 -2.09
N ASP A 246 -17.02 9.72 -1.12
CA ASP A 246 -18.21 10.58 -1.06
C ASP A 246 -19.49 9.71 -1.14
N PHE A 247 -19.50 8.59 -0.40
CA PHE A 247 -20.46 7.53 -0.56
C PHE A 247 -21.89 8.00 -0.23
N THR A 248 -22.10 8.49 0.98
CA THR A 248 -23.42 8.96 1.44
C THR A 248 -23.86 10.23 0.74
N GLY A 249 -22.94 11.14 0.41
CA GLY A 249 -23.25 12.33 -0.39
C GLY A 249 -23.84 11.95 -1.76
N ARG A 250 -23.20 11.00 -2.46
CA ARG A 250 -23.68 10.48 -3.75
C ARG A 250 -24.99 9.70 -3.62
N GLN A 251 -25.17 8.93 -2.56
CA GLN A 251 -26.43 8.22 -2.32
C GLN A 251 -27.60 9.20 -2.14
N ARG A 252 -27.42 10.26 -1.34
CA ARG A 252 -28.41 11.33 -1.21
C ARG A 252 -28.70 12.01 -2.54
N ALA A 253 -27.66 12.32 -3.33
CA ALA A 253 -27.82 12.89 -4.67
C ALA A 253 -28.60 11.97 -5.62
N SER A 254 -28.50 10.65 -5.45
CA SER A 254 -29.30 9.68 -6.20
C SER A 254 -30.75 9.54 -5.72
N GLY A 255 -31.09 10.10 -4.55
CA GLY A 255 -32.39 9.99 -3.92
C GLY A 255 -32.61 8.69 -3.12
N SER A 256 -31.59 7.86 -2.91
CA SER A 256 -31.69 6.60 -2.16
C SER A 256 -30.37 6.20 -1.49
N LEU A 257 -30.45 5.77 -0.22
CA LEU A 257 -29.34 5.13 0.51
C LEU A 257 -29.09 3.68 0.10
N ASP A 258 -29.92 3.11 -0.78
CA ASP A 258 -29.76 1.75 -1.32
C ASP A 258 -29.10 1.74 -2.71
N THR A 259 -28.79 2.91 -3.29
CA THR A 259 -28.21 2.97 -4.64
C THR A 259 -26.85 2.25 -4.67
N PRO A 260 -26.70 1.22 -5.52
CA PRO A 260 -25.42 0.52 -5.65
C PRO A 260 -24.43 1.38 -6.42
N PHE A 261 -23.19 1.42 -5.93
CA PHE A 261 -22.07 2.04 -6.65
C PHE A 261 -21.01 1.02 -7.02
N GLN A 262 -20.37 1.25 -8.16
CA GLN A 262 -19.34 0.36 -8.69
C GLN A 262 -18.10 0.33 -7.79
N ASP A 263 -17.90 1.37 -6.96
CA ASP A 263 -16.79 1.44 -6.01
C ASP A 263 -16.72 0.19 -5.12
N LEU A 264 -17.84 -0.16 -4.49
CA LEU A 264 -17.95 -1.30 -3.59
C LEU A 264 -17.88 -2.64 -4.33
N ALA A 265 -18.41 -2.70 -5.56
CA ALA A 265 -18.31 -3.89 -6.40
C ALA A 265 -16.85 -4.19 -6.77
N ALA A 266 -16.09 -3.16 -7.12
CA ALA A 266 -14.66 -3.28 -7.42
C ALA A 266 -13.88 -3.75 -6.17
N MET A 267 -14.15 -3.18 -4.99
CA MET A 267 -13.52 -3.61 -3.73
C MET A 267 -13.84 -5.07 -3.37
N ARG A 268 -15.10 -5.51 -3.53
CA ARG A 268 -15.49 -6.93 -3.37
C ARG A 268 -14.72 -7.84 -4.33
N SER A 269 -14.55 -7.42 -5.58
CA SER A 269 -13.86 -8.22 -6.60
C SER A 269 -12.38 -8.46 -6.30
N LEU A 270 -11.74 -7.59 -5.51
CA LEU A 270 -10.37 -7.78 -5.01
C LEU A 270 -10.27 -8.82 -3.90
N GLY A 271 -11.39 -9.31 -3.36
CA GLY A 271 -11.39 -10.24 -2.22
C GLY A 271 -11.31 -9.54 -0.86
N LEU A 272 -11.76 -8.28 -0.74
CA LEU A 272 -11.87 -7.57 0.53
C LEU A 272 -13.11 -8.02 1.32
N ASN A 273 -12.97 -8.25 2.62
CA ASN A 273 -14.07 -8.58 3.53
C ASN A 273 -14.57 -7.39 4.34
N VAL A 274 -13.66 -6.47 4.72
CA VAL A 274 -13.99 -5.28 5.49
C VAL A 274 -13.36 -4.08 4.81
N ILE A 275 -14.17 -3.05 4.53
CA ILE A 275 -13.71 -1.76 4.06
C ILE A 275 -14.11 -0.65 5.04
N GLY A 276 -13.17 0.22 5.38
CA GLY A 276 -13.46 1.40 6.20
C GLY A 276 -13.52 2.68 5.38
N LEU A 277 -14.66 3.36 5.44
CA LEU A 277 -14.84 4.67 4.84
C LEU A 277 -14.31 5.77 5.77
N SER A 278 -13.96 6.94 5.21
CA SER A 278 -13.46 8.13 5.92
C SER A 278 -14.03 9.43 5.34
N ASP A 279 -15.28 9.42 4.89
CA ASP A 279 -15.89 10.37 3.93
C ASP A 279 -16.16 11.80 4.42
N PHE A 280 -15.84 12.17 5.67
CA PHE A 280 -16.01 13.53 6.20
C PHE A 280 -14.99 14.55 5.65
N HIS A 281 -14.60 14.41 4.38
CA HIS A 281 -13.74 15.29 3.61
C HIS A 281 -14.45 16.03 2.45
N PHE A 282 -15.72 15.70 2.17
CA PHE A 282 -16.47 16.21 1.02
C PHE A 282 -17.80 16.88 1.40
N GLU A 283 -18.92 16.40 0.85
CA GLU A 283 -20.28 16.93 0.99
C GLU A 283 -20.83 16.82 2.42
N LEU A 284 -20.18 16.03 3.28
CA LEU A 284 -20.56 15.91 4.68
C LEU A 284 -19.98 17.07 5.52
N HIS A 285 -20.77 17.54 6.47
CA HIS A 285 -20.49 18.74 7.26
C HIS A 285 -19.52 18.47 8.41
N ALA A 286 -18.25 18.20 8.07
CA ALA A 286 -17.24 17.79 9.04
C ALA A 286 -17.02 18.79 10.18
N ASN A 287 -17.11 20.09 9.90
CA ASN A 287 -16.86 21.17 10.86
C ASN A 287 -18.14 21.76 11.46
N ASP A 288 -19.32 21.17 11.19
CA ASP A 288 -20.56 21.62 11.82
C ASP A 288 -20.65 21.13 13.28
N ALA A 289 -21.22 21.97 14.15
CA ALA A 289 -21.25 21.75 15.59
C ALA A 289 -22.41 20.83 16.05
N GLY A 290 -23.18 20.26 15.13
CA GLY A 290 -24.21 19.27 15.46
C GLY A 290 -25.35 19.20 14.45
N PRO A 291 -26.09 20.28 14.18
CA PRO A 291 -27.36 20.23 13.45
C PRO A 291 -27.28 19.52 12.09
N LEU A 292 -26.22 19.78 11.32
CA LEU A 292 -26.00 19.15 10.01
C LEU A 292 -25.17 17.88 10.16
N ARG A 293 -24.10 17.93 10.96
CA ARG A 293 -23.17 16.81 11.11
C ARG A 293 -23.83 15.56 11.69
N LEU A 294 -24.73 15.69 12.65
CA LEU A 294 -25.41 14.54 13.25
C LEU A 294 -26.38 13.88 12.26
N SER A 295 -27.06 14.70 11.44
CA SER A 295 -27.88 14.18 10.34
C SER A 295 -27.02 13.44 9.31
N ASP A 296 -25.80 13.94 9.03
CA ASP A 296 -24.83 13.27 8.15
C ASP A 296 -24.35 11.95 8.71
N GLN A 297 -23.99 11.90 10.00
CA GLN A 297 -23.60 10.66 10.66
C GLN A 297 -24.73 9.63 10.62
N LYS A 298 -25.97 10.04 10.87
CA LYS A 298 -27.13 9.14 10.83
C LYS A 298 -27.29 8.48 9.46
N ASP A 299 -27.23 9.26 8.39
CA ASP A 299 -27.33 8.70 7.03
C ASP A 299 -26.08 7.91 6.65
N TYR A 300 -24.90 8.28 7.15
CA TYR A 300 -23.65 7.55 6.91
C TYR A 300 -23.65 6.16 7.57
N PHE A 301 -24.18 6.07 8.79
CA PHE A 301 -24.39 4.79 9.48
C PHE A 301 -25.40 3.92 8.73
N GLU A 302 -26.53 4.50 8.32
CA GLU A 302 -27.55 3.76 7.59
C GLU A 302 -27.11 3.31 6.19
N ALA A 303 -26.39 4.18 5.46
CA ALA A 303 -25.81 3.92 4.16
C ALA A 303 -24.84 2.72 4.19
N THR A 304 -23.92 2.72 5.14
CA THR A 304 -22.92 1.67 5.28
C THR A 304 -23.53 0.35 5.74
N ARG A 305 -24.54 0.41 6.64
CA ARG A 305 -25.37 -0.75 7.01
C ARG A 305 -26.03 -1.40 5.79
N ARG A 306 -26.69 -0.59 4.95
CA ARG A 306 -27.39 -1.06 3.72
C ARG A 306 -26.45 -1.60 2.65
N ALA A 307 -25.24 -1.06 2.58
CA ALA A 307 -24.23 -1.46 1.59
C ALA A 307 -23.46 -2.73 1.98
N SER A 308 -23.58 -3.16 3.23
CA SER A 308 -22.92 -4.34 3.79
C SER A 308 -23.70 -5.62 3.50
N ASP A 309 -23.00 -6.75 3.56
CA ASP A 309 -23.51 -8.10 3.32
C ASP A 309 -22.77 -9.10 4.24
N LYS A 310 -23.18 -10.38 4.23
CA LYS A 310 -22.70 -11.45 5.12
C LYS A 310 -21.18 -11.59 5.20
N ASP A 311 -20.49 -11.44 4.08
CA ASP A 311 -19.02 -11.58 3.97
C ASP A 311 -18.33 -10.30 3.49
N PHE A 312 -19.05 -9.18 3.47
CA PHE A 312 -18.55 -7.87 3.05
C PHE A 312 -19.12 -6.75 3.93
N LEU A 313 -18.32 -6.21 4.83
CA LEU A 313 -18.72 -5.15 5.75
C LEU A 313 -18.15 -3.80 5.30
N VAL A 314 -19.01 -2.80 5.24
CA VAL A 314 -18.65 -1.39 5.07
C VAL A 314 -18.78 -0.71 6.42
N VAL A 315 -17.70 -0.15 6.96
CA VAL A 315 -17.72 0.51 8.28
C VAL A 315 -17.63 2.05 8.16
N PRO A 316 -18.48 2.80 8.91
CA PRO A 316 -18.54 4.25 8.85
C PRO A 316 -17.51 4.89 9.80
N TRP A 317 -16.23 4.69 9.51
CA TRP A 317 -15.15 5.31 10.27
C TRP A 317 -14.82 6.71 9.72
N GLU A 318 -13.84 7.38 10.34
CA GLU A 318 -13.54 8.77 10.03
C GLU A 318 -12.04 9.08 10.09
N GLU A 319 -11.59 9.94 9.17
CA GLU A 319 -10.34 10.68 9.28
C GLU A 319 -10.68 12.14 9.70
N PRO A 320 -10.76 12.45 10.99
CA PRO A 320 -11.31 13.74 11.42
C PRO A 320 -10.36 14.93 11.26
N SER A 321 -9.05 14.70 11.17
CA SER A 321 -8.02 15.74 10.97
C SER A 321 -8.08 16.89 11.98
N ALA A 322 -8.25 16.57 13.28
CA ALA A 322 -8.35 17.55 14.36
C ALA A 322 -7.60 17.13 15.63
N TYR A 323 -7.05 18.08 16.38
CA TYR A 323 -6.53 17.92 17.75
C TYR A 323 -5.32 17.00 18.02
N PHE A 324 -5.14 15.87 17.32
CA PHE A 324 -3.97 15.00 17.50
C PHE A 324 -2.79 15.31 16.57
N GLY A 325 -2.99 16.19 15.60
CA GLY A 325 -1.97 16.58 14.62
C GLY A 325 -1.85 15.58 13.47
N GLY A 326 -1.42 16.07 12.31
CA GLY A 326 -1.45 15.32 11.07
C GLY A 326 -2.86 14.84 10.69
N HIS A 327 -2.90 13.88 9.78
CA HIS A 327 -4.10 13.10 9.51
C HIS A 327 -4.03 11.76 10.24
N TYR A 328 -5.19 11.30 10.71
CA TYR A 328 -5.32 10.05 11.44
C TYR A 328 -6.74 9.49 11.29
N ASN A 329 -6.87 8.17 11.32
CA ASN A 329 -8.15 7.49 11.29
C ASN A 329 -8.58 7.12 12.72
N ILE A 330 -9.86 7.33 13.05
CA ILE A 330 -10.51 6.76 14.23
C ILE A 330 -11.36 5.56 13.78
N VAL A 331 -11.15 4.43 14.44
CA VAL A 331 -11.92 3.21 14.23
C VAL A 331 -12.83 2.95 15.43
N TRP A 332 -14.11 2.76 15.16
CA TRP A 332 -15.17 2.63 16.16
C TRP A 332 -15.65 1.19 16.29
N PRO A 333 -15.97 0.72 17.52
CA PRO A 333 -16.58 -0.61 17.71
C PRO A 333 -18.07 -0.64 17.33
N LYS A 334 -18.69 0.53 17.19
CA LYS A 334 -20.12 0.72 16.88
C LYS A 334 -20.34 2.15 16.38
N ASP A 335 -21.54 2.47 15.93
CA ASP A 335 -21.92 3.82 15.55
C ASP A 335 -21.82 4.78 16.76
N VAL A 336 -21.09 5.89 16.61
CA VAL A 336 -20.90 6.90 17.65
C VAL A 336 -21.19 8.28 17.07
N TYR A 337 -22.19 8.97 17.63
CA TYR A 337 -22.49 10.36 17.27
C TYR A 337 -21.54 11.32 17.97
N TRP A 338 -20.88 12.17 17.19
CA TRP A 338 -19.92 13.11 17.74
C TRP A 338 -19.60 14.28 16.80
N THR A 339 -19.20 15.42 17.36
CA THR A 339 -18.73 16.60 16.62
C THR A 339 -17.28 16.90 16.97
N LYS A 340 -16.49 17.26 15.94
CA LYS A 340 -15.13 17.78 16.12
C LYS A 340 -15.07 19.28 16.42
N VAL A 341 -16.22 19.86 16.78
CA VAL A 341 -16.38 21.25 17.18
C VAL A 341 -17.28 21.30 18.40
N ARG A 342 -16.78 21.89 19.48
CA ARG A 342 -17.52 22.13 20.74
C ARG A 342 -17.68 23.64 20.95
N GLN A 343 -18.92 24.10 20.97
CA GLN A 343 -19.23 25.52 21.15
C GLN A 343 -18.95 25.98 22.60
N PRO A 344 -18.68 27.29 22.83
CA PRO A 344 -18.56 27.82 24.19
C PRO A 344 -19.79 27.50 25.04
N GLY A 345 -19.58 26.91 26.22
CA GLY A 345 -20.66 26.51 27.14
C GLY A 345 -21.35 25.19 26.78
N GLN A 346 -21.06 24.59 25.62
CA GLN A 346 -21.63 23.29 25.25
C GLN A 346 -21.04 22.17 26.14
N PRO A 347 -21.87 21.25 26.66
CA PRO A 347 -21.36 20.10 27.41
C PRO A 347 -20.48 19.21 26.53
N PHE A 348 -19.59 18.44 27.15
CA PHE A 348 -18.74 17.48 26.45
C PHE A 348 -19.55 16.30 25.89
N VAL A 349 -20.60 15.92 26.63
CA VAL A 349 -21.53 14.85 26.26
C VAL A 349 -22.92 15.27 26.69
N GLU A 350 -23.90 15.03 25.83
CA GLU A 350 -25.32 15.26 26.12
C GLU A 350 -26.21 14.26 25.37
N GLU A 351 -27.46 14.14 25.83
CA GLU A 351 -28.51 13.40 25.11
C GLU A 351 -29.20 14.35 24.14
N VAL A 352 -29.04 14.10 22.84
CA VAL A 352 -29.66 14.89 21.78
C VAL A 352 -30.88 14.15 21.23
N PRO A 353 -32.08 14.76 21.22
CA PRO A 353 -33.28 14.14 20.68
C PRO A 353 -33.07 13.61 19.25
N GLY A 354 -33.36 12.33 19.04
CA GLY A 354 -33.23 11.65 17.75
C GLY A 354 -31.86 11.03 17.45
N TYR A 355 -30.82 11.33 18.25
CA TYR A 355 -29.47 10.78 18.11
C TYR A 355 -28.98 10.04 19.37
N GLY A 356 -29.58 10.34 20.53
CA GLY A 356 -29.15 9.79 21.82
C GLY A 356 -27.89 10.48 22.30
N LYS A 357 -26.96 9.71 22.85
CA LYS A 357 -25.69 10.20 23.38
C LYS A 357 -24.80 10.79 22.27
N VAL A 358 -24.47 12.07 22.39
CA VAL A 358 -23.58 12.79 21.46
C VAL A 358 -22.39 13.36 22.22
N TYR A 359 -21.20 13.23 21.62
CA TYR A 359 -19.97 13.84 22.12
C TYR A 359 -19.63 15.12 21.34
N HIS A 360 -19.23 16.17 22.04
CA HIS A 360 -18.74 17.41 21.45
C HIS A 360 -17.29 17.62 21.86
N THR A 361 -16.37 17.54 20.90
CA THR A 361 -14.93 17.64 21.17
C THR A 361 -14.40 19.01 20.78
N GLY A 362 -13.59 19.61 21.67
CA GLY A 362 -12.93 20.90 21.45
C GLY A 362 -11.41 20.85 21.64
N SER A 363 -10.87 19.68 21.98
CA SER A 363 -9.47 19.50 22.36
C SER A 363 -9.01 18.04 22.22
N ALA A 364 -7.69 17.82 22.28
CA ALA A 364 -7.12 16.47 22.30
C ALA A 364 -7.59 15.65 23.52
N ALA A 365 -7.81 16.32 24.66
CA ALA A 365 -8.32 15.68 25.87
C ALA A 365 -9.77 15.20 25.69
N ASP A 366 -10.61 15.99 25.03
CA ASP A 366 -11.99 15.60 24.74
C ASP A 366 -12.04 14.40 23.77
N VAL A 367 -11.25 14.41 22.69
CA VAL A 367 -11.20 13.28 21.75
C VAL A 367 -10.72 12.02 22.46
N GLN A 368 -9.68 12.11 23.29
CA GLN A 368 -9.20 10.99 24.08
C GLN A 368 -10.28 10.46 25.04
N ALA A 369 -10.96 11.35 25.78
CA ALA A 369 -12.04 10.96 26.71
C ALA A 369 -13.23 10.29 26.00
N MET A 370 -13.57 10.75 24.79
CA MET A 370 -14.62 10.16 23.96
C MET A 370 -14.22 8.73 23.54
N MET A 371 -13.00 8.56 23.00
CA MET A 371 -12.51 7.23 22.62
C MET A 371 -12.40 6.31 23.84
N ASP A 372 -12.02 6.84 25.00
CA ASP A 372 -11.98 6.12 26.28
C ASP A 372 -13.34 5.57 26.68
N ALA A 373 -14.38 6.39 26.55
CA ALA A 373 -15.75 6.01 26.90
C ALA A 373 -16.39 5.04 25.89
N GLU A 374 -16.02 5.11 24.61
CA GLU A 374 -16.66 4.30 23.56
C GLU A 374 -15.84 3.10 23.09
N GLY A 375 -14.60 2.93 23.53
CA GLY A 375 -13.80 1.76 23.15
C GLY A 375 -13.08 1.89 21.81
N ALA A 376 -12.96 3.10 21.26
CA ALA A 376 -12.34 3.36 19.96
C ALA A 376 -10.80 3.28 19.96
N TYR A 377 -10.23 3.12 18.76
CA TYR A 377 -8.80 3.16 18.51
C TYR A 377 -8.47 4.13 17.38
N TRP A 378 -7.20 4.53 17.26
CA TRP A 378 -6.78 5.43 16.20
C TRP A 378 -5.32 5.22 15.79
N TYR A 379 -4.97 5.65 14.59
CA TYR A 379 -3.61 5.60 14.06
C TYR A 379 -3.38 6.70 13.02
N HIS A 380 -2.14 7.16 12.86
CA HIS A 380 -1.84 8.20 11.86
C HIS A 380 -1.90 7.64 10.43
N ALA A 381 -2.58 8.37 9.55
CA ALA A 381 -2.57 8.10 8.12
C ALA A 381 -1.29 8.62 7.47
N HIS A 382 -0.84 7.94 6.41
CA HIS A 382 0.30 8.31 5.55
C HIS A 382 1.44 9.06 6.29
N PRO A 383 2.14 8.38 7.24
CA PRO A 383 3.10 9.02 8.14
C PRO A 383 4.21 9.73 7.36
N ARG A 384 4.68 10.86 7.92
CA ARG A 384 5.80 11.67 7.41
C ARG A 384 5.63 12.20 5.98
N THR A 385 4.41 12.24 5.46
CA THR A 385 4.10 12.82 4.15
C THR A 385 2.71 13.48 4.15
N LYS A 386 2.38 14.20 3.08
CA LYS A 386 1.11 14.96 2.92
C LYS A 386 0.85 15.82 4.18
N SER A 387 -0.38 15.85 4.67
CA SER A 387 -0.77 16.57 5.88
C SER A 387 -0.23 15.96 7.17
N THR A 388 0.34 14.76 7.14
CA THR A 388 1.02 14.08 8.27
C THR A 388 2.54 14.28 8.20
N THR A 389 3.02 15.25 7.41
CA THR A 389 4.44 15.64 7.42
C THR A 389 4.86 16.05 8.84
N GLY A 390 5.94 15.45 9.35
CA GLY A 390 6.42 15.65 10.73
C GLY A 390 5.71 14.82 11.81
N TYR A 391 4.68 14.05 11.48
CA TYR A 391 3.96 13.20 12.43
C TYR A 391 4.25 11.70 12.15
N PRO A 392 4.32 10.85 13.20
CA PRO A 392 4.08 11.17 14.61
C PRO A 392 5.28 11.79 15.38
N ASP A 393 6.39 12.08 14.71
CA ASP A 393 7.65 12.55 15.31
C ASP A 393 7.49 13.76 16.25
N LEU A 394 6.64 14.73 15.88
CA LEU A 394 6.37 15.94 16.68
C LEU A 394 5.59 15.70 17.97
N ILE A 395 5.02 14.52 18.18
CA ILE A 395 4.10 14.24 19.30
C ILE A 395 4.45 12.98 20.06
N TRP A 396 5.59 12.34 19.82
CA TRP A 396 5.99 11.10 20.52
C TRP A 396 5.97 11.23 22.05
N ASP A 397 6.14 12.44 22.58
CA ASP A 397 6.15 12.72 24.01
C ASP A 397 4.75 12.78 24.63
N LYS A 398 3.69 12.97 23.82
CA LYS A 398 2.34 13.30 24.28
C LYS A 398 1.63 12.10 24.95
N PRO A 399 0.75 12.35 25.95
CA PRO A 399 0.04 11.28 26.65
C PRO A 399 -0.85 10.41 25.74
N TYR A 400 -1.53 11.00 24.76
CA TYR A 400 -2.49 10.30 23.90
C TYR A 400 -1.83 9.33 22.89
N VAL A 401 -0.56 9.52 22.53
CA VAL A 401 0.20 8.51 21.75
C VAL A 401 0.85 7.45 22.64
N LYS A 402 1.08 7.77 23.92
CA LYS A 402 1.48 6.81 24.97
C LYS A 402 0.26 6.14 25.62
N ASN A 403 -0.73 5.80 24.80
CA ASN A 403 -1.97 5.14 25.21
C ASN A 403 -2.20 3.89 24.35
N ASP A 404 -2.86 2.88 24.89
CA ASP A 404 -3.26 1.65 24.18
C ASP A 404 -4.25 1.91 23.03
N ARG A 405 -4.94 3.05 23.04
CA ARG A 405 -5.85 3.47 21.96
C ARG A 405 -5.14 3.91 20.70
N TYR A 406 -3.93 4.43 20.85
CA TYR A 406 -3.08 4.75 19.71
C TYR A 406 -2.41 3.48 19.21
N LEU A 407 -2.80 3.02 18.02
CA LEU A 407 -2.32 1.77 17.44
C LEU A 407 -0.99 1.92 16.71
N GLY A 408 -0.66 3.11 16.20
CA GLY A 408 0.58 3.32 15.43
C GLY A 408 0.35 4.14 14.16
N VAL A 409 0.85 3.66 13.02
CA VAL A 409 0.81 4.37 11.75
C VAL A 409 0.35 3.49 10.59
N ALA A 410 -0.13 4.14 9.54
CA ALA A 410 -0.52 3.54 8.28
C ALA A 410 0.69 3.04 7.46
N PHE A 411 0.55 1.84 6.90
CA PHE A 411 1.31 1.36 5.76
C PHE A 411 0.57 1.72 4.49
N LYS A 412 1.00 2.82 3.88
CA LYS A 412 0.60 3.20 2.54
C LYS A 412 1.86 3.32 1.68
N PRO A 413 2.25 2.27 0.95
CA PRO A 413 3.53 2.25 0.27
C PRO A 413 3.62 3.28 -0.86
N GLY A 414 2.54 3.50 -1.61
CA GLY A 414 2.56 4.34 -2.80
C GLY A 414 2.77 5.84 -2.56
N MET A 415 2.78 6.36 -1.33
CA MET A 415 2.95 7.80 -1.10
C MET A 415 4.40 8.18 -0.83
N GLY A 416 5.11 8.74 -1.82
CA GLY A 416 6.53 9.11 -1.64
C GLY A 416 7.49 7.92 -1.68
N GLN A 417 7.28 7.02 -2.65
CA GLN A 417 8.15 5.88 -2.91
C GLN A 417 9.58 6.29 -3.29
N ASP A 418 10.52 5.44 -2.91
CA ASP A 418 11.94 5.52 -3.25
C ASP A 418 12.39 4.11 -3.63
N ASN A 419 12.76 3.90 -4.90
CA ASN A 419 13.13 2.58 -5.42
C ASN A 419 14.55 2.14 -5.02
N SER A 420 15.23 2.92 -4.16
CA SER A 420 16.44 2.48 -3.48
C SER A 420 16.16 1.77 -2.15
N GLU A 421 14.98 1.98 -1.54
CA GLU A 421 14.61 1.29 -0.31
C GLU A 421 14.57 -0.23 -0.56
N VAL A 422 15.19 -0.99 0.34
CA VAL A 422 15.17 -2.46 0.28
C VAL A 422 13.84 -3.01 0.81
N ARG A 423 13.20 -2.26 1.72
CA ARG A 423 11.89 -2.56 2.30
C ARG A 423 10.96 -1.47 1.85
N MET A 424 9.80 -1.84 1.36
CA MET A 424 8.81 -0.85 1.00
C MET A 424 8.38 -0.05 2.24
N CYS A 425 8.45 1.28 2.18
CA CYS A 425 8.14 2.17 3.31
C CYS A 425 9.11 2.02 4.50
N ASP A 426 10.41 1.77 4.26
CA ASP A 426 11.41 1.60 5.32
C ASP A 426 11.47 2.86 6.20
N TRP A 427 11.65 4.04 5.59
CA TRP A 427 11.75 5.28 6.35
C TRP A 427 10.39 5.77 6.89
N ARG A 428 9.33 5.81 6.08
CA ARG A 428 8.08 6.42 6.55
C ARG A 428 7.32 5.57 7.57
N CYS A 429 7.36 4.24 7.41
CA CYS A 429 6.55 3.33 8.21
C CYS A 429 7.39 2.61 9.27
N PHE A 430 8.39 1.83 8.85
CA PHE A 430 9.14 0.95 9.76
C PHE A 430 10.06 1.71 10.71
N ASP A 431 10.74 2.76 10.25
CA ASP A 431 11.55 3.59 11.15
C ASP A 431 10.66 4.29 12.20
N ALA A 432 9.48 4.78 11.82
CA ALA A 432 8.54 5.44 12.73
C ALA A 432 8.05 4.49 13.84
N ILE A 433 7.61 3.27 13.49
CA ILE A 433 7.13 2.30 14.50
C ILE A 433 8.24 1.69 15.33
N ASP A 434 9.41 1.42 14.75
CA ASP A 434 10.55 0.88 15.49
C ASP A 434 11.04 1.92 16.52
N THR A 435 11.06 3.21 16.13
CA THR A 435 11.38 4.33 17.03
C THR A 435 10.36 4.44 18.17
N MET A 436 9.06 4.45 17.86
CA MET A 436 8.01 4.51 18.90
C MET A 436 8.09 3.30 19.85
N ASN A 437 8.28 2.08 19.33
CA ASN A 437 8.37 0.89 20.16
C ASN A 437 9.61 0.87 21.05
N ASN A 438 10.73 1.46 20.61
CA ASN A 438 11.88 1.69 21.49
C ASN A 438 11.54 2.66 22.61
N MET A 439 10.96 3.81 22.27
CA MET A 439 10.60 4.85 23.24
C MET A 439 9.56 4.36 24.25
N TYR A 440 8.63 3.50 23.83
CA TYR A 440 7.51 3.04 24.66
C TYR A 440 7.75 1.70 25.34
N ALA A 441 8.91 1.07 25.09
CA ALA A 441 9.32 -0.14 25.78
C ALA A 441 9.28 0.05 27.30
N GLY A 442 8.50 -0.81 27.98
CA GLY A 442 8.39 -0.80 29.44
C GLY A 442 7.45 0.26 30.03
N LEU A 443 6.71 1.03 29.21
CA LEU A 443 5.69 1.97 29.69
C LEU A 443 4.35 1.31 30.06
N GLY A 444 4.22 -0.01 29.91
CA GLY A 444 2.99 -0.74 30.20
C GLY A 444 1.90 -0.61 29.13
N VAL A 445 2.20 -0.03 27.97
CA VAL A 445 1.30 0.03 26.80
C VAL A 445 1.60 -1.10 25.81
N LYS A 446 0.64 -1.42 24.94
CA LYS A 446 0.82 -2.32 23.79
C LYS A 446 1.80 -1.75 22.75
N PRO A 447 2.45 -2.61 21.93
CA PRO A 447 3.31 -2.14 20.86
C PRO A 447 2.53 -1.28 19.85
N LYS A 448 3.25 -0.45 19.11
CA LYS A 448 2.73 0.29 17.97
C LYS A 448 2.95 -0.50 16.69
N TYR A 449 1.97 -0.42 15.82
CA TYR A 449 1.77 -1.27 14.67
C TYR A 449 1.82 -0.48 13.38
N VAL A 450 2.03 -1.24 12.30
CA VAL A 450 2.00 -0.78 10.92
C VAL A 450 0.73 -1.38 10.30
N ILE A 451 -0.27 -0.55 10.03
CA ILE A 451 -1.62 -0.97 9.58
C ILE A 451 -1.79 -0.67 8.10
N ALA A 452 -2.08 -1.66 7.26
CA ALA A 452 -2.34 -1.41 5.84
C ALA A 452 -3.53 -0.47 5.66
N ASP A 453 -3.33 0.56 4.85
CA ASP A 453 -4.22 1.70 4.66
C ASP A 453 -4.08 2.19 3.22
N ILE A 454 -5.10 2.88 2.71
CA ILE A 454 -5.15 3.29 1.32
C ILE A 454 -5.11 4.80 1.06
N ASP A 455 -5.78 5.64 1.85
CA ASP A 455 -6.02 7.08 1.59
C ASP A 455 -6.30 7.41 0.11
N THR A 456 -7.47 7.02 -0.39
CA THR A 456 -7.82 7.26 -1.79
C THR A 456 -9.29 7.54 -2.03
N TYR A 457 -9.55 8.12 -3.20
CA TYR A 457 -10.85 8.59 -3.64
C TYR A 457 -11.63 7.53 -4.43
N ARG A 458 -12.75 7.95 -5.03
CA ARG A 458 -13.68 7.15 -5.86
C ARG A 458 -13.01 6.08 -6.71
N LYS A 459 -13.64 4.91 -6.78
CA LYS A 459 -13.20 3.68 -7.45
C LYS A 459 -14.15 3.27 -8.56
N GLY A 460 -13.58 2.74 -9.62
CA GLY A 460 -14.27 2.03 -10.68
C GLY A 460 -13.65 0.65 -10.95
N PRO A 461 -14.39 -0.30 -11.54
CA PRO A 461 -13.84 -1.56 -12.05
C PRO A 461 -12.73 -1.38 -13.09
N GLU A 462 -12.67 -0.21 -13.72
CA GLU A 462 -11.66 0.19 -14.69
C GLU A 462 -10.32 0.64 -14.09
N ASP A 463 -10.27 0.87 -12.78
CA ASP A 463 -9.10 1.40 -12.07
C ASP A 463 -8.06 0.32 -11.75
N ASP A 464 -6.80 0.73 -11.57
CA ASP A 464 -5.69 -0.15 -11.18
C ASP A 464 -5.59 -0.27 -9.65
N LEU A 465 -6.63 -0.87 -9.06
CA LEU A 465 -6.77 -0.96 -7.61
C LEU A 465 -5.67 -1.81 -6.97
N TYR A 466 -5.59 -3.10 -7.29
CA TYR A 466 -4.70 -4.06 -6.61
C TYR A 466 -3.27 -3.53 -6.39
N ALA A 467 -2.66 -2.97 -7.44
CA ALA A 467 -1.30 -2.43 -7.42
C ALA A 467 -1.07 -1.36 -6.32
N ASN A 468 -2.10 -0.60 -5.94
CA ASN A 468 -2.02 0.46 -4.94
C ASN A 468 -2.48 0.03 -3.54
N PHE A 469 -2.97 -1.20 -3.38
CA PHE A 469 -3.65 -1.66 -2.17
C PHE A 469 -2.72 -2.58 -1.37
N PRO A 470 -2.17 -2.12 -0.23
CA PRO A 470 -1.79 -3.06 0.81
C PRO A 470 -3.06 -3.58 1.51
N VAL A 471 -2.99 -4.76 2.12
CA VAL A 471 -4.13 -5.37 2.84
C VAL A 471 -3.71 -5.92 4.20
N ASN A 472 -4.60 -5.81 5.19
CA ASN A 472 -4.47 -6.50 6.47
C ASN A 472 -5.23 -7.83 6.41
N TYR A 473 -4.62 -8.89 6.91
CA TYR A 473 -5.32 -10.14 7.24
C TYR A 473 -5.54 -10.19 8.74
N LEU A 474 -6.77 -9.86 9.16
CA LEU A 474 -7.18 -9.87 10.56
C LEU A 474 -7.50 -11.29 11.00
N LYS A 475 -6.96 -11.73 12.14
CA LYS A 475 -7.24 -13.07 12.69
C LYS A 475 -8.59 -13.08 13.39
N ILE A 476 -9.65 -13.21 12.59
CA ILE A 476 -11.04 -13.32 13.02
C ILE A 476 -11.74 -14.42 12.20
N ASP A 477 -12.62 -15.19 12.84
CA ASP A 477 -13.25 -16.35 12.19
C ASP A 477 -14.34 -15.96 11.18
N LYS A 478 -15.07 -14.87 11.46
CA LYS A 478 -16.14 -14.35 10.62
C LYS A 478 -16.05 -12.83 10.49
N THR A 479 -16.54 -12.32 9.37
CA THR A 479 -16.83 -10.89 9.20
C THR A 479 -18.02 -10.54 10.11
N PRO A 480 -17.95 -9.49 10.96
CA PRO A 480 -19.12 -8.99 11.66
C PRO A 480 -20.23 -8.57 10.68
N GLY A 481 -21.48 -8.80 11.05
CA GLY A 481 -22.62 -8.31 10.28
C GLY A 481 -22.84 -6.80 10.43
N PRO A 482 -23.70 -6.19 9.58
CA PRO A 482 -24.00 -4.76 9.62
C PRO A 482 -24.63 -4.24 10.93
N ASP A 483 -25.27 -5.12 11.70
CA ASP A 483 -25.88 -4.79 13.00
C ASP A 483 -25.06 -5.34 14.19
N ASP A 484 -23.93 -6.01 13.92
CA ASP A 484 -23.04 -6.53 14.96
C ASP A 484 -22.12 -5.41 15.50
N ASP A 485 -21.60 -5.61 16.70
CA ASP A 485 -20.50 -4.81 17.23
C ASP A 485 -19.16 -5.20 16.55
N TYR A 486 -18.41 -4.20 16.09
CA TYR A 486 -17.14 -4.33 15.36
C TYR A 486 -15.93 -4.57 16.27
N SER A 487 -16.10 -4.73 17.58
CA SER A 487 -15.02 -5.02 18.53
C SER A 487 -14.14 -6.20 18.16
N PRO A 488 -14.60 -7.28 17.48
CA PRO A 488 -13.68 -8.33 17.02
C PRO A 488 -12.58 -7.80 16.09
N ILE A 489 -12.91 -6.87 15.18
CA ILE A 489 -11.96 -6.21 14.28
C ILE A 489 -10.98 -5.37 15.10
N LEU A 490 -11.50 -4.50 15.96
CA LEU A 490 -10.71 -3.60 16.80
C LEU A 490 -9.80 -4.36 17.77
N LYS A 491 -10.28 -5.46 18.34
CA LYS A 491 -9.50 -6.35 19.19
C LYS A 491 -8.35 -7.00 18.41
N SER A 492 -8.61 -7.47 17.20
CA SER A 492 -7.58 -8.02 16.32
C SER A 492 -6.47 -7.00 16.06
N LEU A 493 -6.84 -5.75 15.76
CA LEU A 493 -5.90 -4.65 15.56
C LEU A 493 -5.13 -4.31 16.85
N ARG A 494 -5.83 -4.10 17.98
CA ARG A 494 -5.22 -3.76 19.28
C ARG A 494 -4.23 -4.82 19.76
N ASP A 495 -4.56 -6.09 19.59
CA ASP A 495 -3.70 -7.19 20.04
C ASP A 495 -2.57 -7.52 19.05
N GLY A 496 -2.49 -6.84 17.90
CA GLY A 496 -1.50 -7.14 16.87
C GLY A 496 -1.73 -8.50 16.19
N ASN A 497 -2.95 -9.04 16.28
CA ASN A 497 -3.33 -10.34 15.73
C ASN A 497 -3.68 -10.24 14.24
N PHE A 498 -2.75 -9.70 13.45
CA PHE A 498 -2.89 -9.56 12.02
C PHE A 498 -1.51 -9.49 11.37
N PHE A 499 -1.45 -9.74 10.07
CA PHE A 499 -0.30 -9.39 9.25
C PHE A 499 -0.76 -8.45 8.14
N ALA A 500 0.14 -7.61 7.66
CA ALA A 500 -0.09 -6.80 6.48
C ALA A 500 0.75 -7.36 5.33
N THR A 501 0.21 -7.28 4.12
CA THR A 501 0.86 -7.75 2.89
C THR A 501 0.44 -6.91 1.69
N THR A 502 1.21 -6.98 0.62
CA THR A 502 0.82 -6.52 -0.72
C THR A 502 -0.02 -7.54 -1.48
N GLY A 503 -0.02 -8.82 -1.07
CA GLY A 503 -0.90 -9.88 -1.60
C GLY A 503 -0.14 -11.10 -2.12
N GLU A 504 1.09 -10.93 -2.58
CA GLU A 504 1.94 -11.98 -3.18
C GLU A 504 2.48 -12.96 -2.14
N ILE A 505 2.68 -12.47 -0.91
CA ILE A 505 3.23 -13.23 0.21
C ILE A 505 2.16 -13.35 1.31
N LEU A 506 1.89 -14.58 1.75
CA LEU A 506 0.91 -14.87 2.80
C LEU A 506 1.61 -15.50 4.01
N ILE A 507 1.36 -14.95 5.20
CA ILE A 507 1.83 -15.51 6.47
C ILE A 507 0.67 -16.29 7.10
N ARG A 508 0.64 -17.60 6.89
CA ARG A 508 -0.46 -18.47 7.34
C ARG A 508 -0.47 -18.67 8.84
N ASN A 509 0.71 -18.63 9.44
CA ASN A 509 0.91 -18.79 10.87
C ASN A 509 2.20 -18.09 11.30
N TYR A 510 2.19 -17.54 12.51
CA TYR A 510 3.36 -16.89 13.11
C TYR A 510 3.32 -17.08 14.63
N SER A 511 4.48 -17.33 15.22
CA SER A 511 4.63 -17.31 16.68
C SER A 511 6.06 -17.01 17.12
N VAL A 512 6.20 -16.51 18.35
CA VAL A 512 7.46 -16.50 19.10
C VAL A 512 7.41 -17.69 20.06
N ALA A 513 7.86 -18.84 19.61
CA ALA A 513 7.74 -20.12 20.30
C ALA A 513 8.80 -20.28 21.41
N GLY A 514 8.43 -21.01 22.46
CA GLY A 514 9.28 -21.32 23.62
C GLY A 514 9.08 -20.39 24.81
N THR A 515 9.72 -20.73 25.94
CA THR A 515 9.68 -19.97 27.20
C THR A 515 11.09 -19.54 27.61
N GLY A 516 11.21 -18.50 28.43
CA GLY A 516 12.50 -17.96 28.84
C GLY A 516 13.16 -17.14 27.73
N ASN A 517 14.49 -17.11 27.71
CA ASN A 517 15.25 -16.24 26.80
C ASN A 517 15.60 -16.92 25.47
N GLN A 518 15.76 -18.23 25.43
CA GLN A 518 16.04 -18.95 24.18
C GLN A 518 14.70 -19.32 23.52
N ARG A 519 14.31 -18.56 22.51
CA ARG A 519 13.05 -18.71 21.79
C ARG A 519 13.29 -19.02 20.32
N THR A 520 12.22 -19.26 19.58
CA THR A 520 12.27 -19.47 18.13
C THR A 520 11.16 -18.68 17.46
N ILE A 521 11.50 -17.88 16.46
CA ILE A 521 10.51 -17.27 15.57
C ILE A 521 10.08 -18.33 14.57
N THR A 522 8.80 -18.68 14.57
CA THR A 522 8.23 -19.64 13.62
C THR A 522 7.27 -18.94 12.68
N ALA A 523 7.35 -19.19 11.37
CA ALA A 523 6.41 -18.67 10.40
C ALA A 523 6.15 -19.65 9.25
N ASP A 524 4.88 -19.87 8.90
CA ASP A 524 4.48 -20.62 7.71
C ASP A 524 4.13 -19.62 6.60
N VAL A 525 4.93 -19.60 5.55
CA VAL A 525 4.87 -18.56 4.51
C VAL A 525 4.65 -19.18 3.14
N ASP A 526 3.74 -18.60 2.38
CA ASP A 526 3.52 -18.89 0.96
C ASP A 526 3.83 -17.65 0.13
N TRP A 527 4.31 -17.83 -1.10
CA TRP A 527 4.66 -16.71 -1.97
C TRP A 527 4.51 -17.04 -3.45
N THR A 528 4.38 -16.02 -4.29
CA THR A 528 4.33 -16.17 -5.76
C THR A 528 5.65 -15.83 -6.45
N PHE A 529 6.28 -14.70 -6.11
CA PHE A 529 7.61 -14.35 -6.62
C PHE A 529 8.72 -14.99 -5.79
N PRO A 530 9.89 -15.31 -6.40
CA PRO A 530 11.04 -15.80 -5.66
C PRO A 530 11.39 -14.87 -4.49
N LEU A 531 11.59 -15.43 -3.29
CA LEU A 531 11.91 -14.64 -2.11
C LEU A 531 13.31 -14.02 -2.20
N SER A 532 13.48 -12.81 -1.66
CA SER A 532 14.79 -12.17 -1.49
C SER A 532 15.36 -12.49 -0.12
N PHE A 533 14.63 -12.16 0.95
CA PHE A 533 15.07 -12.40 2.32
C PHE A 533 13.89 -12.46 3.29
N VAL A 534 14.14 -13.10 4.43
CA VAL A 534 13.32 -12.95 5.64
C VAL A 534 14.14 -12.21 6.69
N GLU A 535 13.47 -11.51 7.59
CA GLU A 535 14.15 -10.81 8.66
C GLU A 535 13.42 -10.90 9.99
N VAL A 536 14.22 -10.91 11.05
CA VAL A 536 13.77 -10.71 12.42
C VAL A 536 14.36 -9.38 12.89
N VAL A 537 13.51 -8.47 13.36
CA VAL A 537 13.90 -7.15 13.87
C VAL A 537 13.51 -7.07 15.33
N TRP A 538 14.41 -6.60 16.19
CA TRP A 538 14.17 -6.52 17.63
C TRP A 538 14.83 -5.28 18.23
N SER A 539 14.51 -4.99 19.48
CA SER A 539 15.24 -3.99 20.27
C SER A 539 15.29 -4.35 21.74
N ASP A 540 16.27 -3.80 22.46
CA ASP A 540 16.36 -3.72 23.92
C ASP A 540 15.62 -2.51 24.53
N GLY A 541 14.91 -1.72 23.72
CA GLY A 541 14.28 -0.45 24.10
C GLY A 541 15.19 0.77 23.92
N LYS A 542 16.40 0.60 23.39
CA LYS A 542 17.34 1.69 23.08
C LYS A 542 17.84 1.60 21.64
N LYS A 543 18.26 0.41 21.22
CA LYS A 543 18.84 0.16 19.90
C LYS A 543 18.01 -0.87 19.15
N VAL A 544 17.66 -0.56 17.90
CA VAL A 544 17.06 -1.53 16.99
C VAL A 544 18.17 -2.35 16.34
N ASP A 545 18.05 -3.66 16.39
CA ASP A 545 18.93 -4.62 15.73
C ASP A 545 18.09 -5.53 14.82
N ARG A 546 18.75 -6.20 13.88
CA ARG A 546 18.08 -7.12 12.96
C ARG A 546 18.98 -8.25 12.50
N GLN A 547 18.35 -9.37 12.15
CA GLN A 547 18.95 -10.48 11.43
C GLN A 547 18.25 -10.58 10.08
N VAL A 548 18.99 -10.35 9.00
CA VAL A 548 18.53 -10.57 7.63
C VAL A 548 19.05 -11.94 7.18
N ILE A 549 18.14 -12.80 6.75
CA ILE A 549 18.44 -14.17 6.31
C ILE A 549 18.09 -14.23 4.83
N SER A 550 19.09 -14.50 3.99
CA SER A 550 18.86 -14.69 2.56
C SER A 550 17.83 -15.80 2.33
N ALA A 551 16.89 -15.53 1.44
CA ALA A 551 15.91 -16.49 0.96
C ALA A 551 16.02 -16.68 -0.57
N THR A 552 17.14 -16.24 -1.17
CA THR A 552 17.34 -16.23 -2.64
C THR A 552 17.31 -17.62 -3.28
N GLU A 553 17.46 -18.70 -2.50
CA GLU A 553 17.28 -20.09 -2.95
C GLU A 553 15.82 -20.47 -3.23
N SER A 554 14.86 -19.62 -2.90
CA SER A 554 13.43 -19.91 -3.00
C SER A 554 12.95 -19.81 -4.45
N ALA A 555 12.43 -20.91 -5.00
CA ALA A 555 11.73 -20.91 -6.28
C ALA A 555 10.39 -20.13 -6.18
N PRO A 556 9.84 -19.60 -7.29
CA PRO A 556 8.51 -18.97 -7.28
C PRO A 556 7.40 -19.98 -6.92
N PHE A 557 6.22 -19.47 -6.54
CA PHE A 557 5.04 -20.27 -6.16
C PHE A 557 5.33 -21.30 -5.06
N GLY A 558 6.10 -20.89 -4.05
CA GLY A 558 6.61 -21.76 -3.01
C GLY A 558 5.90 -21.62 -1.67
N THR A 559 6.21 -22.54 -0.77
CA THR A 559 5.83 -22.50 0.63
C THR A 559 6.97 -22.97 1.52
N LYS A 560 7.10 -22.41 2.72
CA LYS A 560 8.16 -22.80 3.67
C LYS A 560 7.75 -22.51 5.11
N HIS A 561 8.12 -23.45 5.98
CA HIS A 561 8.19 -23.25 7.41
C HIS A 561 9.56 -22.66 7.78
N PHE A 562 9.56 -21.45 8.32
CA PHE A 562 10.75 -20.82 8.89
C PHE A 562 10.79 -21.08 10.38
N ALA A 563 11.95 -21.49 10.89
CA ALA A 563 12.24 -21.62 12.32
C ALA A 563 13.58 -20.95 12.60
N ILE A 564 13.54 -19.75 13.18
CA ILE A 564 14.72 -18.88 13.37
C ILE A 564 15.01 -18.77 14.87
N PRO A 565 16.17 -19.24 15.35
CA PRO A 565 16.56 -19.07 16.74
C PRO A 565 16.59 -17.58 17.14
N PHE A 566 16.04 -17.26 18.31
CA PHE A 566 15.95 -15.89 18.80
C PHE A 566 16.28 -15.82 20.30
N ASP A 567 17.35 -15.12 20.64
CA ASP A 567 17.71 -14.82 22.02
C ASP A 567 17.01 -13.55 22.51
N ALA A 568 15.97 -13.73 23.31
CA ALA A 568 15.19 -12.67 23.93
C ALA A 568 15.88 -12.03 25.16
N THR A 569 17.11 -12.41 25.51
CA THR A 569 17.84 -11.83 26.65
C THR A 569 17.97 -10.31 26.51
N GLY A 570 17.33 -9.60 27.44
CA GLY A 570 17.33 -8.14 27.50
C GLY A 570 16.56 -7.47 26.35
N LYS A 571 15.78 -8.21 25.56
CA LYS A 571 15.02 -7.63 24.44
C LYS A 571 13.64 -7.18 24.90
N ALA A 572 13.21 -6.01 24.46
CA ALA A 572 11.90 -5.44 24.73
C ALA A 572 10.86 -6.00 23.76
N TRP A 573 11.14 -5.99 22.45
CA TRP A 573 10.21 -6.40 21.41
C TRP A 573 10.89 -7.10 20.23
N VAL A 574 10.11 -7.83 19.44
CA VAL A 574 10.54 -8.47 18.18
C VAL A 574 9.41 -8.42 17.14
N ARG A 575 9.75 -8.34 15.85
CA ARG A 575 8.86 -8.51 14.69
C ARG A 575 9.53 -9.32 13.58
N PHE A 576 8.73 -9.84 12.65
CA PHE A 576 9.18 -10.63 11.50
C PHE A 576 8.61 -10.08 10.19
N ALA A 577 9.40 -10.13 9.13
CA ALA A 577 9.00 -9.73 7.79
C ALA A 577 9.63 -10.62 6.72
N VAL A 578 8.97 -10.70 5.57
CA VAL A 578 9.38 -11.42 4.37
C VAL A 578 9.27 -10.49 3.19
N TRP A 579 10.29 -10.51 2.33
CA TRP A 579 10.37 -9.67 1.13
C TRP A 579 10.80 -10.52 -0.06
N ASP A 580 10.15 -10.29 -1.20
CA ASP A 580 10.46 -11.01 -2.42
C ASP A 580 11.31 -10.21 -3.42
N SER A 581 11.52 -10.80 -4.59
CA SER A 581 12.33 -10.23 -5.66
C SER A 581 11.64 -9.12 -6.46
N ALA A 582 10.33 -8.89 -6.29
CA ALA A 582 9.59 -7.76 -6.85
C ALA A 582 9.55 -6.55 -5.89
N GLY A 583 9.98 -6.75 -4.64
CA GLY A 583 9.89 -5.75 -3.57
C GLY A 583 8.57 -5.81 -2.82
N ASP A 584 7.76 -6.82 -3.11
CA ASP A 584 6.51 -7.11 -2.43
C ASP A 584 6.83 -7.72 -1.05
N GLY A 585 5.94 -7.51 -0.09
CA GLY A 585 6.28 -7.74 1.31
C GLY A 585 5.10 -8.16 2.17
N ALA A 586 5.37 -9.03 3.14
CA ALA A 586 4.46 -9.39 4.20
C ALA A 586 5.15 -9.32 5.57
N PHE A 587 4.46 -8.80 6.58
CA PHE A 587 5.03 -8.64 7.91
C PHE A 587 3.99 -8.76 9.01
N VAL A 588 4.43 -9.28 10.16
CA VAL A 588 3.65 -9.34 11.39
C VAL A 588 4.00 -8.18 12.31
N GLN A 589 3.09 -7.88 13.22
CA GLN A 589 3.24 -6.77 14.13
C GLN A 589 4.27 -7.05 15.23
N PRO A 590 4.94 -6.00 15.76
CA PRO A 590 5.79 -6.13 16.94
C PRO A 590 5.08 -6.77 18.12
N VAL A 591 5.79 -7.64 18.85
CA VAL A 591 5.34 -8.22 20.11
C VAL A 591 6.32 -7.91 21.23
N TRP A 592 5.81 -7.61 22.43
CA TRP A 592 6.66 -7.51 23.62
C TRP A 592 7.18 -8.90 24.02
N VAL A 593 8.48 -9.02 24.28
CA VAL A 593 9.13 -10.29 24.68
C VAL A 593 9.63 -10.27 26.13
N SER A 594 9.73 -9.09 26.74
CA SER A 594 9.95 -8.91 28.17
C SER A 594 8.63 -8.62 28.90
N PRO A 595 8.45 -9.06 30.15
CA PRO A 595 7.31 -8.66 30.96
C PRO A 595 7.33 -7.13 31.17
N PRO A 596 6.16 -6.47 31.27
CA PRO A 596 6.09 -5.06 31.62
C PRO A 596 6.85 -4.83 32.92
N LYS A 597 7.72 -3.81 32.98
CA LYS A 597 8.28 -3.38 34.26
C LYS A 597 7.11 -2.91 35.11
N THR A 598 6.70 -3.70 36.10
CA THR A 598 5.79 -3.25 37.12
C THR A 598 6.49 -2.13 37.86
N ASN A 599 6.08 -0.87 37.66
CA ASN A 599 6.49 0.22 38.53
C ASN A 599 5.95 -0.11 39.93
N PRO A 600 6.80 -0.29 40.96
CA PRO A 600 6.34 -0.53 42.31
C PRO A 600 5.94 0.80 42.95
N THR A 601 4.94 1.50 42.42
CA THR A 601 4.32 2.67 43.07
C THR A 601 2.91 2.93 42.55
N ALA A 602 1.97 2.11 42.99
CA ALA A 602 0.58 2.50 43.22
C ALA A 602 0.01 1.64 44.36
N GLY A 603 0.74 1.61 45.48
CA GLY A 603 0.24 1.11 46.75
C GLY A 603 -0.20 2.30 47.60
N SER A 604 -1.50 2.33 47.93
CA SER A 604 -2.12 3.08 49.03
C SER A 604 -1.88 4.60 49.10
N ARG A 605 -2.88 5.38 48.69
CA ARG A 605 -3.71 6.20 49.61
C ARG A 605 -4.94 6.74 48.89
#